data_AF-A0A7R9ZQA3-F1
#
_entry.id   AF-A0A7R9ZQA3-F1
#
_cell.length_a   1.000
_cell.length_b   1.000
_cell.length_c   1.000
_cell.angle_alpha   90.00
_cell.angle_beta   90.00
_cell.angle_gamma   90.00
#
_symmetry.space_group_name_H-M   'P 1'
#
loop_
_entity.id
_entity.type
_entity.pdbx_description
1 polymer ?
#
loop_
_entity_poly.entity_id
_entity_poly.type
_entity_poly.pdbx_seq_one_letter_code
_entity_poly.pdbx_strand_id
1 'polypeptide(L)'
;PGGGLEIGTLGLDRINKSFKQAKIMCLSNPCTFKINETVFGMTSNDTLFHLSMEQTNEFLPPGSRLKRIAEHVIKQRSYYPLFPAPANLPINLDLKKMDKMRLPCQPDILILPSKLATFAAAVSNTVIVNPGYLSRGTTGGTYAILHINPVNRDSLDN
;
A
#
# COMPACT_ATOMS: atom_id res chain seq x y z
N PRO A 1 5.10 19.14 9.41
CA PRO A 1 5.62 17.87 9.97
C PRO A 1 4.45 16.92 10.28
N GLY A 2 4.01 16.17 9.26
CA GLY A 2 2.80 15.36 9.30
C GLY A 2 3.04 14.04 10.03
N GLY A 3 2.59 13.96 11.28
CA GLY A 3 2.48 12.68 11.98
C GLY A 3 1.45 11.80 11.29
N GLY A 4 1.81 10.56 11.01
CA GLY A 4 0.88 9.55 10.51
C GLY A 4 -0.26 9.34 11.50
N LEU A 5 -1.43 8.96 11.00
CA LEU A 5 -2.58 8.64 11.83
C LEU A 5 -2.35 7.25 12.46
N GLU A 6 -2.26 7.20 13.80
CA GLU A 6 -2.25 5.94 14.55
C GLU A 6 -3.70 5.51 14.85
N ILE A 7 -4.07 4.32 14.38
CA ILE A 7 -5.38 3.72 14.59
C ILE A 7 -5.17 2.45 15.43
N GLY A 8 -5.88 2.33 16.54
CA GLY A 8 -5.78 1.14 17.41
C GLY A 8 -4.59 1.20 18.36
N THR A 9 -4.80 1.80 19.51
CA THR A 9 -3.88 1.69 20.65
C THR A 9 -4.12 0.33 21.30
N LEU A 10 -3.42 -0.72 20.84
CA LEU A 10 -3.04 -1.98 21.51
C LEU A 10 -3.82 -2.56 22.73
N GLY A 11 -5.09 -2.25 22.97
CA GLY A 11 -5.78 -2.68 24.19
C GLY A 11 -5.09 -2.24 25.49
N LEU A 12 -4.38 -1.11 25.48
CA LEU A 12 -3.76 -0.56 26.70
C LEU A 12 -4.82 0.20 27.50
N ASP A 13 -5.54 -0.52 28.36
CA ASP A 13 -6.64 -0.04 29.23
C ASP A 13 -6.26 1.10 30.21
N ARG A 14 -5.02 1.59 30.18
CA ARG A 14 -4.49 2.59 31.13
C ARG A 14 -4.29 3.98 30.54
N ILE A 15 -4.56 4.21 29.26
CA ILE A 15 -4.58 5.56 28.70
C ILE A 15 -6.02 5.96 28.43
N ASN A 16 -6.59 6.64 29.41
CA ASN A 16 -7.93 7.23 29.33
C ASN A 16 -7.91 8.38 28.30
N LYS A 17 -8.08 8.07 27.02
CA LYS A 17 -8.44 9.04 26.00
C LYS A 17 -9.84 8.68 25.50
N SER A 18 -10.81 9.41 26.02
CA SER A 18 -12.19 9.46 25.54
C SER A 18 -12.24 9.96 24.09
N PHE A 19 -11.75 9.17 23.14
CA PHE A 19 -12.13 9.30 21.74
C PHE A 19 -13.36 8.43 21.54
N LYS A 20 -14.50 9.07 21.30
CA LYS A 20 -15.69 8.42 20.75
C LYS A 20 -15.24 7.73 19.46
N GLN A 21 -14.98 6.42 19.50
CA GLN A 21 -14.47 5.67 18.35
C GLN A 21 -15.46 5.79 17.21
N ALA A 22 -15.15 6.63 16.23
CA ALA A 22 -15.90 6.67 15.00
C ALA A 22 -15.68 5.34 14.29
N LYS A 23 -16.76 4.57 14.07
CA LYS A 23 -16.71 3.29 13.34
C LYS A 23 -16.24 3.45 11.89
N ILE A 24 -16.23 4.68 11.38
CA ILE A 24 -15.90 5.05 10.01
C ILE A 24 -14.84 6.15 10.08
N MET A 25 -13.77 6.00 9.30
CA MET A 25 -12.71 6.99 9.14
C MET A 25 -12.48 7.23 7.66
N CYS A 26 -12.43 8.50 7.26
CA CYS A 26 -12.10 8.91 5.89
C CYS A 26 -10.62 9.33 5.85
N LEU A 27 -9.84 8.67 4.99
CA LEU A 27 -8.41 8.95 4.81
C LEU A 27 -8.15 9.58 3.44
N SER A 28 -6.99 10.22 3.28
CA SER A 28 -6.55 10.76 1.99
C SER A 28 -6.16 9.64 1.01
N ASN A 29 -6.11 9.97 -0.28
CA ASN A 29 -5.45 9.14 -1.28
C ASN A 29 -4.20 9.86 -1.82
N PRO A 30 -2.99 9.30 -1.70
CA PRO A 30 -2.66 8.10 -0.92
C PRO A 30 -2.73 8.36 0.61
N CYS A 31 -2.62 7.30 1.41
CA CYS A 31 -2.47 7.40 2.86
C CYS A 31 -1.48 6.37 3.42
N THR A 32 -0.82 6.76 4.52
CA THR A 32 -0.03 5.86 5.36
C THR A 32 -0.59 5.97 6.76
N PHE A 33 -0.96 4.85 7.36
CA PHE A 33 -1.54 4.80 8.71
C PHE A 33 -1.08 3.55 9.42
N LYS A 34 -1.24 3.53 10.74
CA LYS A 34 -0.84 2.40 11.58
C LYS A 34 -2.08 1.72 12.14
N ILE A 35 -2.15 0.39 12.07
CA ILE A 35 -3.12 -0.41 12.85
C ILE A 35 -2.32 -1.23 13.86
N ASN A 36 -2.53 -0.98 15.16
CA ASN A 36 -1.69 -1.54 16.24
C ASN A 36 -0.20 -1.19 16.01
N GLU A 37 0.64 -2.21 15.79
CA GLU A 37 2.07 -2.05 15.51
C GLU A 37 2.42 -2.08 14.00
N THR A 38 1.45 -2.37 13.15
CA THR A 38 1.68 -2.58 11.72
C THR A 38 1.37 -1.31 10.92
N VAL A 39 2.34 -0.88 10.11
CA VAL A 39 2.22 0.27 9.22
C VAL A 39 1.67 -0.16 7.86
N PHE A 40 0.58 0.47 7.47
CA PHE A 40 -0.08 0.29 6.18
C PHE A 40 0.19 1.49 5.28
N GLY A 41 0.54 1.20 4.03
CA GLY A 41 0.51 2.16 2.93
C GLY A 41 -0.58 1.79 1.94
N MET A 42 -1.36 2.76 1.48
CA MET A 42 -2.43 2.55 0.52
C MET A 42 -2.51 3.67 -0.51
N THR A 43 -2.79 3.31 -1.75
CA THR A 43 -3.21 4.24 -2.80
C THR A 43 -4.31 3.61 -3.64
N SER A 44 -5.22 4.42 -4.19
CA SER A 44 -6.23 3.94 -5.13
C SER A 44 -5.82 4.10 -6.60
N ASN A 45 -4.66 4.70 -6.88
CA ASN A 45 -4.14 4.79 -8.24
C ASN A 45 -3.58 3.43 -8.68
N ASP A 46 -3.81 3.04 -9.94
CA ASP A 46 -3.31 1.78 -10.48
C ASP A 46 -1.82 1.89 -10.88
N THR A 47 -0.99 2.23 -9.91
CA THR A 47 0.46 2.44 -10.08
C THR A 47 1.14 1.21 -10.67
N LEU A 48 0.70 0.01 -10.26
CA LEU A 48 1.26 -1.24 -10.77
C LEU A 48 0.99 -1.41 -12.26
N PHE A 49 -0.23 -1.15 -12.72
CA PHE A 49 -0.56 -1.24 -14.14
C PHE A 49 0.21 -0.19 -14.95
N HIS A 50 0.31 1.04 -14.46
CA HIS A 50 1.01 2.11 -15.18
C HIS A 50 2.50 1.81 -15.33
N LEU A 51 3.16 1.42 -14.23
CA LEU A 51 4.57 0.99 -14.28
C LEU A 51 4.76 -0.25 -15.17
N SER A 52 3.77 -1.14 -15.22
CA SER A 52 3.85 -2.33 -16.05
C SER A 52 3.92 -2.02 -17.55
N MET A 53 3.37 -0.89 -17.99
CA MET A 53 3.40 -0.47 -19.40
C MET A 53 4.76 0.07 -19.82
N GLU A 54 5.39 0.83 -18.94
CA GLU A 54 6.63 1.57 -19.24
C GLU A 54 7.89 0.80 -18.83
N GLN A 55 7.78 -0.21 -17.98
CA GLN A 55 8.93 -0.98 -17.52
C GLN A 55 9.47 -1.89 -18.63
N THR A 56 10.74 -1.68 -18.99
CA THR A 56 11.54 -2.62 -19.77
C THR A 56 12.35 -3.54 -18.86
N ASN A 57 12.72 -4.72 -19.35
CA ASN A 57 13.62 -5.63 -18.66
C ASN A 57 14.36 -6.53 -19.66
N GLU A 58 15.47 -7.09 -19.20
CA GLU A 58 16.31 -8.01 -19.96
C GLU A 58 16.69 -9.19 -19.05
N PHE A 59 16.59 -10.42 -19.55
CA PHE A 59 17.03 -11.66 -18.88
C PHE A 59 16.53 -11.89 -17.45
N LEU A 60 15.24 -11.66 -17.17
CA LEU A 60 14.68 -11.89 -15.84
C LEU A 60 13.91 -13.22 -15.71
N PRO A 61 13.93 -13.85 -14.52
CA PRO A 61 13.15 -15.06 -14.27
C PRO A 61 11.65 -14.85 -14.56
N PRO A 62 10.98 -15.84 -15.17
CA PRO A 62 9.52 -15.79 -15.37
C PRO A 62 8.76 -15.52 -14.06
N GLY A 63 7.67 -14.78 -14.13
CA GLY A 63 6.81 -14.48 -12.97
C GLY A 63 7.34 -13.39 -12.03
N SER A 64 8.57 -12.89 -12.20
CA SER A 64 9.15 -11.85 -11.34
C SER A 64 8.60 -10.43 -11.58
N ARG A 65 7.81 -10.23 -12.63
CA ARG A 65 7.36 -8.90 -13.11
C ARG A 65 6.60 -8.11 -12.06
N LEU A 66 5.55 -8.69 -11.46
CA LEU A 66 4.70 -7.98 -10.50
C LEU A 66 5.47 -7.58 -9.23
N LYS A 67 6.32 -8.49 -8.73
CA LYS A 67 7.19 -8.27 -7.58
C LYS A 67 8.13 -7.08 -7.81
N ARG A 68 8.76 -7.04 -8.98
CA ARG A 68 9.72 -5.99 -9.37
C ARG A 68 9.06 -4.63 -9.59
N ILE A 69 7.87 -4.60 -10.20
CA ILE A 69 7.11 -3.36 -10.35
C ILE A 69 6.75 -2.78 -8.97
N ALA A 70 6.28 -3.62 -8.06
CA ALA A 70 5.99 -3.20 -6.69
C ALA A 70 7.25 -2.77 -5.93
N GLU A 71 8.39 -3.43 -6.19
CA GLU A 71 9.68 -3.06 -5.61
C GLU A 71 10.10 -1.63 -5.98
N HIS A 72 9.80 -1.17 -7.21
CA HIS A 72 10.06 0.21 -7.61
C HIS A 72 9.32 1.24 -6.76
N VAL A 73 8.08 0.95 -6.35
CA VAL A 73 7.28 1.82 -5.46
C VAL A 73 8.00 2.02 -4.12
N ILE A 74 8.53 0.94 -3.54
CA ILE A 74 9.29 0.98 -2.28
C ILE A 74 10.63 1.71 -2.48
N LYS A 75 11.42 1.29 -3.48
CA LYS A 75 12.77 1.83 -3.72
C LYS A 75 12.76 3.32 -4.00
N GLN A 76 11.77 3.78 -4.75
CA GLN A 76 11.62 5.20 -5.10
C GLN A 76 10.89 6.01 -4.02
N ARG A 77 10.43 5.36 -2.94
CA ARG A 77 9.76 6.01 -1.81
C ARG A 77 8.61 6.93 -2.25
N SER A 78 7.84 6.51 -3.25
CA SER A 78 6.69 7.25 -3.78
C SER A 78 5.58 6.27 -4.10
N TYR A 79 4.34 6.60 -3.72
CA TYR A 79 3.11 5.91 -4.13
C TYR A 79 2.89 5.95 -5.64
N TYR A 80 3.50 6.93 -6.32
CA TYR A 80 3.45 7.07 -7.77
C TYR A 80 4.83 7.49 -8.31
N PRO A 81 5.74 6.54 -8.57
CA PRO A 81 7.10 6.82 -9.03
C PRO A 81 7.21 7.17 -10.52
N LEU A 82 6.21 6.80 -11.32
CA LEU A 82 6.28 6.95 -12.78
C LEU A 82 6.15 8.43 -13.19
N PHE A 83 7.15 8.95 -13.90
CA PHE A 83 7.13 10.29 -14.46
C PHE A 83 7.75 10.33 -15.87
N PRO A 84 7.12 11.00 -16.84
CA PRO A 84 5.77 11.60 -16.77
C PRO A 84 4.68 10.53 -16.61
N ALA A 85 3.52 10.94 -16.10
CA ALA A 85 2.37 10.04 -16.07
C ALA A 85 1.91 9.73 -17.51
N PRO A 86 1.51 8.48 -17.84
CA PRO A 86 1.08 8.11 -19.18
C PRO A 86 -0.05 9.00 -19.68
N ALA A 87 0.17 9.70 -20.80
CA ALA A 87 -0.80 10.66 -21.35
C ALA A 87 -2.13 10.01 -21.78
N ASN A 88 -2.10 8.72 -22.09
CA ASN A 88 -3.24 7.97 -22.62
C ASN A 88 -4.14 7.36 -21.53
N LEU A 89 -3.81 7.58 -20.25
CA LEU A 89 -4.57 7.02 -19.12
C LEU A 89 -5.25 8.15 -18.34
N PRO A 90 -6.50 7.96 -17.88
CA PRO A 90 -7.16 8.90 -17.00
C PRO A 90 -6.51 8.82 -15.61
N ILE A 91 -5.53 9.68 -15.36
CA ILE A 91 -4.78 9.73 -14.10
C ILE A 91 -5.08 11.04 -13.40
N ASN A 92 -5.66 10.95 -12.21
CA ASN A 92 -5.91 12.11 -11.35
C ASN A 92 -4.64 12.44 -10.53
N LEU A 93 -3.59 12.92 -11.21
CA LEU A 93 -2.34 13.33 -10.58
C LEU A 93 -2.16 14.84 -10.68
N ASP A 94 -2.33 15.54 -9.55
CA ASP A 94 -1.97 16.96 -9.45
C ASP A 94 -0.46 17.10 -9.22
N LEU A 95 0.26 17.52 -10.27
CA LEU A 95 1.71 17.70 -10.22
C LEU A 95 2.16 18.71 -9.15
N LYS A 96 1.30 19.67 -8.78
CA LYS A 96 1.62 20.64 -7.70
C LYS A 96 1.59 19.98 -6.31
N LYS A 97 1.06 18.76 -6.20
CA LYS A 97 0.94 18.00 -4.95
C LYS A 97 1.80 16.73 -4.96
N MET A 98 2.78 16.61 -5.86
CA MET A 98 3.67 15.43 -5.94
C MET A 98 4.35 15.10 -4.61
N ASP A 99 4.69 16.09 -3.79
CA ASP A 99 5.27 15.85 -2.47
C ASP A 99 4.37 15.02 -1.55
N LYS A 100 3.04 15.03 -1.78
CA LYS A 100 2.06 14.20 -1.06
C LYS A 100 2.04 12.75 -1.52
N MET A 101 2.66 12.42 -2.64
CA MET A 101 2.82 11.05 -3.12
C MET A 101 4.02 10.34 -2.46
N ARG A 102 4.85 11.05 -1.70
CA ARG A 102 6.00 10.46 -1.01
C ARG A 102 5.56 9.46 0.07
N LEU A 103 6.23 8.32 0.12
CA LEU A 103 6.16 7.39 1.24
C LEU A 103 6.91 7.98 2.45
N PRO A 104 6.23 8.26 3.59
CA PRO A 104 6.88 8.85 4.76
C PRO A 104 7.86 7.88 5.43
N CYS A 105 7.56 6.59 5.38
CA CYS A 105 8.38 5.47 5.80
C CYS A 105 8.15 4.30 4.85
N GLN A 106 8.94 3.24 4.99
CA GLN A 106 8.63 1.97 4.36
C GLN A 106 7.51 1.29 5.16
N PRO A 107 6.33 1.03 4.57
CA PRO A 107 5.25 0.36 5.27
C PRO A 107 5.55 -1.13 5.44
N ASP A 108 4.97 -1.77 6.45
CA ASP A 108 5.02 -3.22 6.62
C ASP A 108 4.11 -3.91 5.59
N ILE A 109 2.96 -3.30 5.30
CA ILE A 109 1.98 -3.77 4.31
C ILE A 109 1.68 -2.63 3.34
N LEU A 110 1.87 -2.87 2.04
CA LEU A 110 1.55 -1.92 0.99
C LEU A 110 0.46 -2.48 0.08
N ILE A 111 -0.72 -1.85 0.14
CA ILE A 111 -1.88 -2.25 -0.65
C ILE A 111 -1.91 -1.42 -1.93
N LEU A 112 -1.78 -2.11 -3.06
CA LEU A 112 -1.75 -1.55 -4.41
C LEU A 112 -2.82 -2.24 -5.27
N PRO A 113 -4.09 -1.80 -5.20
CA PRO A 113 -5.16 -2.33 -6.04
C PRO A 113 -4.84 -2.10 -7.53
N SER A 114 -5.00 -3.14 -8.35
CA SER A 114 -4.68 -3.08 -9.77
C SER A 114 -5.54 -4.00 -10.62
N LYS A 115 -5.71 -3.64 -11.91
CA LYS A 115 -6.35 -4.52 -12.92
C LYS A 115 -5.52 -5.77 -13.21
N LEU A 116 -4.24 -5.76 -12.88
CA LEU A 116 -3.34 -6.91 -13.02
C LEU A 116 -3.83 -8.12 -12.19
N ALA A 117 -3.20 -9.27 -12.41
CA ALA A 117 -3.44 -10.48 -11.62
C ALA A 117 -3.28 -10.16 -10.12
N THR A 118 -4.18 -10.69 -9.31
CA THR A 118 -4.11 -10.55 -7.84
C THR A 118 -2.86 -11.26 -7.33
N PHE A 119 -2.19 -10.66 -6.35
CA PHE A 119 -1.04 -11.27 -5.72
C PHE A 119 -0.80 -10.73 -4.32
N ALA A 120 -0.14 -11.53 -3.50
CA ALA A 120 0.50 -11.10 -2.27
C ALA A 120 1.95 -11.60 -2.28
N ALA A 121 2.91 -10.72 -2.02
CA ALA A 121 4.32 -11.09 -2.03
C ALA A 121 5.14 -10.22 -1.08
N ALA A 122 6.13 -10.84 -0.41
CA ALA A 122 7.12 -10.13 0.38
C ALA A 122 8.19 -9.53 -0.53
N VAL A 123 8.38 -8.20 -0.44
CA VAL A 123 9.32 -7.40 -1.23
C VAL A 123 10.06 -6.44 -0.30
N SER A 124 11.38 -6.59 -0.17
CA SER A 124 12.24 -5.69 0.60
C SER A 124 11.80 -5.45 2.05
N ASN A 125 11.16 -6.43 2.71
CA ASN A 125 10.55 -6.35 4.05
C ASN A 125 9.14 -5.72 4.12
N THR A 126 8.51 -5.48 2.99
CA THR A 126 7.10 -5.08 2.91
C THR A 126 6.28 -6.21 2.28
N VAL A 127 5.12 -6.52 2.84
CA VAL A 127 4.12 -7.37 2.18
C VAL A 127 3.32 -6.50 1.21
N ILE A 128 3.51 -6.74 -0.09
CA ILE A 128 2.72 -6.11 -1.14
C ILE A 128 1.43 -6.91 -1.33
N VAL A 129 0.30 -6.23 -1.41
CA VAL A 129 -1.00 -6.85 -1.69
C VAL A 129 -1.71 -6.13 -2.83
N ASN A 130 -1.97 -6.84 -3.93
CA ASN A 130 -2.96 -6.47 -4.93
C ASN A 130 -4.24 -7.31 -4.71
N PRO A 131 -5.28 -6.76 -4.05
CA PRO A 131 -6.54 -7.47 -3.84
C PRO A 131 -7.38 -7.61 -5.12
N GLY A 132 -7.01 -6.90 -6.19
CA GLY A 132 -7.86 -6.73 -7.37
C GLY A 132 -9.04 -5.80 -7.10
N TYR A 133 -10.00 -5.81 -8.02
CA TYR A 133 -11.28 -5.10 -7.86
C TYR A 133 -12.37 -6.08 -7.43
N LEU A 134 -13.32 -5.60 -6.62
CA LEU A 134 -14.46 -6.39 -6.15
C LEU A 134 -15.39 -6.84 -7.29
N SER A 135 -15.40 -6.11 -8.41
CA SER A 135 -16.10 -6.47 -9.64
C SER A 135 -15.22 -6.16 -10.86
N ARG A 136 -15.37 -6.96 -11.92
CA ARG A 136 -14.69 -6.79 -13.20
C ARG A 136 -15.72 -6.77 -14.32
N GLY A 137 -16.17 -5.57 -14.69
CA GLY A 137 -17.24 -5.39 -15.66
C GLY A 137 -18.53 -6.05 -15.17
N THR A 138 -19.00 -7.07 -15.88
CA THR A 138 -20.20 -7.84 -15.55
C THR A 138 -19.93 -9.05 -14.64
N THR A 139 -18.66 -9.31 -14.28
CA THR A 139 -18.26 -10.47 -13.48
C THR A 139 -17.86 -10.10 -12.06
N GLY A 140 -18.01 -11.05 -11.14
CA GLY A 140 -17.49 -10.94 -9.77
C GLY A 140 -15.97 -10.82 -9.78
N GLY A 141 -15.44 -10.07 -8.82
CA GLY A 141 -14.02 -9.85 -8.64
C GLY A 141 -13.50 -10.53 -7.37
N THR A 142 -12.55 -9.88 -6.71
CA THR A 142 -11.79 -10.46 -5.60
C THR A 142 -11.61 -9.46 -4.47
N TYR A 143 -11.22 -9.98 -3.31
CA TYR A 143 -10.81 -9.21 -2.14
C TYR A 143 -9.68 -9.96 -1.42
N ALA A 144 -9.01 -9.29 -0.49
CA ALA A 144 -7.98 -9.90 0.34
C ALA A 144 -8.42 -9.89 1.81
N ILE A 145 -8.07 -10.95 2.53
CA ILE A 145 -8.19 -11.05 3.99
C ILE A 145 -6.78 -11.12 4.55
N LEU A 146 -6.45 -10.25 5.50
CA LEU A 146 -5.15 -10.23 6.18
C LEU A 146 -5.36 -10.63 7.65
N HIS A 147 -4.68 -11.68 8.07
CA HIS A 147 -4.62 -12.11 9.47
C HIS A 147 -3.26 -11.70 10.05
N ILE A 148 -3.28 -10.76 11.00
CA ILE A 148 -2.06 -10.24 11.62
C ILE A 148 -2.06 -10.73 13.07
N ASN A 149 -1.11 -11.62 13.36
CA ASN A 149 -0.93 -12.18 14.69
C ASN A 149 -0.11 -11.23 15.57
N PRO A 150 -0.34 -11.20 16.89
CA PRO A 150 0.53 -10.48 17.80
C PRO A 150 1.95 -11.03 17.75
N VAL A 151 2.94 -10.16 17.91
CA VAL A 151 4.34 -10.56 18.02
C VAL A 151 4.52 -11.38 19.30
N ASN A 152 5.24 -12.49 19.21
CA ASN A 152 5.56 -13.29 20.39
C ASN A 152 6.49 -12.48 21.32
N ARG A 153 6.08 -12.27 22.57
CA ARG A 153 6.85 -11.48 23.54
C ARG A 153 8.23 -12.07 23.80
N ASP A 154 8.36 -13.39 23.83
CA ASP A 154 9.64 -14.06 24.07
C ASP A 154 10.69 -13.79 22.97
N SER A 155 10.25 -13.34 21.79
CA SER A 155 11.14 -12.96 20.69
C SER A 155 11.62 -11.51 20.74
N LEU A 156 11.09 -10.69 21.65
CA LEU A 156 11.45 -9.27 21.81
C LEU A 156 12.50 -9.03 22.90
N ASP A 157 12.64 -9.97 23.83
CA ASP A 157 13.53 -9.88 25.01
C ASP A 157 14.94 -10.47 24.76
N ASN A 158 15.25 -10.87 23.51
CA ASN A 158 16.55 -11.36 23.05
C ASN A 158 17.17 -10.41 22.02
#